data_AF-A0A376BVC8-F1
#
_entry.id   AF-A0A376BVC8-F1
#
_cell.length_a   1.000
_cell.length_b   1.000
_cell.length_c   1.000
_cell.angle_alpha   90.00
_cell.angle_beta   90.00
_cell.angle_gamma   90.00
#
_symmetry.space_group_name_H-M   'P 1'
#
loop_
_entity.id
_entity.type
_entity.pdbx_description
1 polymer ?
#
loop_
_entity_poly.entity_id
_entity_poly.type
_entity_poly.pdbx_seq_one_letter_code
_entity_poly.pdbx_strand_id
1 'polypeptide(L)'
;MQYQYVNDQQGNPLYVLVPIADFERLTRSEEWENIQTVSDEFDNVSIPNEVVNIMFDKDVSQIAAWRIYRGLTQAQAAEKAGITQAALSQIERKNSRPQAQTREQFSQIYNCLPEQLAG
;
A
#
# COMPACT_ATOMS: atom_id res chain seq x y z
N MET A 1 -3.44 13.96 -32.17
CA MET A 1 -3.89 12.72 -32.84
C MET A 1 -5.03 13.09 -33.76
N GLN A 2 -4.80 13.01 -35.07
CA GLN A 2 -5.77 13.39 -36.09
C GLN A 2 -6.35 12.11 -36.69
N TYR A 3 -7.66 12.02 -36.83
CA TYR A 3 -8.32 10.84 -37.39
C TYR A 3 -9.54 11.24 -38.23
N GLN A 4 -9.99 10.32 -39.07
CA GLN A 4 -11.16 10.49 -39.95
C GLN A 4 -12.08 9.30 -39.79
N TYR A 5 -13.39 9.55 -39.82
CA TYR A 5 -14.39 8.48 -39.81
C TYR A 5 -14.75 8.05 -41.23
N VAL A 6 -14.89 6.75 -41.41
CA VAL A 6 -15.57 6.15 -42.56
C VAL A 6 -16.91 5.65 -42.05
N ASN A 7 -18.00 6.22 -42.56
CA ASN A 7 -19.36 5.91 -42.12
C ASN A 7 -20.05 4.91 -43.06
N ASP A 8 -21.07 4.22 -42.55
CA ASP A 8 -21.97 3.38 -43.34
C ASP A 8 -22.96 4.21 -44.18
N GLN A 9 -23.85 3.54 -44.93
CA GLN A 9 -24.87 4.21 -45.75
C GLN A 9 -25.92 4.99 -44.96
N GLN A 10 -26.02 4.77 -43.65
CA GLN A 10 -26.92 5.48 -42.73
C GLN A 10 -26.20 6.63 -42.00
N GLY A 11 -24.90 6.84 -42.26
CA GLY A 11 -24.09 7.87 -41.63
C GLY A 11 -23.47 7.47 -40.29
N ASN A 12 -23.61 6.20 -39.87
CA ASN A 12 -23.01 5.73 -38.63
C ASN A 12 -21.53 5.38 -38.83
N PRO A 13 -20.64 5.73 -37.88
CA PRO A 13 -19.22 5.39 -37.97
C PRO A 13 -18.98 3.87 -38.02
N LEU A 14 -18.27 3.41 -39.05
CA LEU A 14 -17.90 2.00 -39.25
C LEU A 14 -16.40 1.77 -39.02
N TYR A 15 -15.56 2.69 -39.49
CA TYR A 15 -14.11 2.64 -39.28
C TYR A 15 -13.55 4.02 -38.91
N VAL A 16 -12.38 4.01 -38.27
CA VAL A 16 -11.55 5.20 -38.03
C VAL A 16 -10.21 5.03 -38.75
N LEU A 17 -9.89 5.99 -39.60
CA LEU A 17 -8.59 6.12 -40.25
C LEU A 17 -7.70 7.00 -39.38
N VAL A 18 -6.52 6.47 -39.07
CA VAL A 18 -5.50 7.15 -38.27
C VAL A 18 -4.19 7.09 -39.05
N PRO A 19 -3.36 8.15 -39.05
CA PRO A 19 -2.00 8.07 -39.58
C PRO A 19 -1.24 6.87 -39.01
N ILE A 20 -0.49 6.17 -39.87
CA ILE A 20 0.19 4.92 -39.49
C ILE A 20 1.10 5.09 -38.26
N ALA A 21 1.79 6.22 -38.14
CA ALA A 21 2.63 6.53 -36.98
C ALA A 21 1.84 6.62 -35.65
N ASP A 22 0.60 7.11 -35.71
CA ASP A 22 -0.28 7.20 -34.55
C ASP A 22 -0.89 5.83 -34.22
N PHE A 23 -1.23 5.02 -35.24
CA PHE A 23 -1.66 3.63 -35.05
C PHE A 23 -0.55 2.80 -34.40
N GLU A 24 0.66 2.83 -34.96
CA GLU A 24 1.84 2.12 -34.44
C GLU A 24 2.24 2.55 -33.02
N ARG A 25 1.94 3.79 -32.62
CA ARG A 25 2.15 4.25 -31.24
C ARG A 25 1.11 3.68 -30.30
N LEU A 26 -0.15 3.60 -30.73
CA LEU A 26 -1.26 3.09 -29.90
C LEU A 26 -1.32 1.57 -29.82
N THR A 27 -0.92 0.89 -30.89
CA THR A 27 -0.87 -0.57 -30.95
C THR A 27 0.50 -1.12 -30.58
N ARG A 28 1.47 -0.23 -30.28
CA ARG A 28 2.60 -0.64 -29.46
C ARG A 28 1.97 -1.12 -28.17
N SER A 29 1.92 -2.44 -27.98
CA SER A 29 1.81 -2.97 -26.64
C SER A 29 2.95 -2.30 -25.90
N GLU A 30 2.65 -1.37 -25.02
CA GLU A 30 3.50 -1.22 -23.87
C GLU A 30 3.47 -2.63 -23.27
N GLU A 31 4.51 -3.42 -23.57
CA GLU A 31 4.90 -4.51 -22.70
C GLU A 31 5.02 -3.81 -21.36
N TRP A 32 3.95 -3.89 -20.56
CA TRP A 32 3.99 -3.44 -19.20
C TRP A 32 5.22 -4.12 -18.63
N GLU A 33 6.27 -3.36 -18.35
CA GLU A 33 7.43 -3.92 -17.70
C GLU A 33 6.90 -4.51 -16.40
N ASN A 34 7.04 -5.83 -16.25
CA ASN A 34 6.75 -6.45 -14.97
C ASN A 34 7.69 -5.81 -13.97
N ILE A 35 7.17 -4.87 -13.20
CA ILE A 35 7.88 -4.31 -12.07
C ILE A 35 8.20 -5.51 -11.20
N GLN A 36 9.49 -5.83 -11.03
CA GLN A 36 9.92 -6.90 -10.13
C GLN A 36 9.47 -6.52 -8.73
N THR A 37 8.27 -6.97 -8.38
CA THR A 37 7.70 -6.77 -7.07
C THR A 37 8.17 -7.97 -6.28
N VAL A 38 8.99 -7.73 -5.26
CA VAL A 38 9.39 -8.79 -4.34
C VAL A 38 8.15 -9.06 -3.50
N SER A 39 7.36 -10.06 -3.89
CA SER A 39 6.19 -10.43 -3.11
C SER A 39 6.67 -10.98 -1.77
N ASP A 40 6.30 -10.36 -0.66
CA ASP A 40 6.56 -10.89 0.68
C ASP A 40 5.35 -11.70 1.16
N GLU A 41 5.54 -12.49 2.22
CA GLU A 41 4.50 -13.35 2.82
C GLU A 41 3.27 -12.57 3.33
N PHE A 42 3.34 -11.24 3.32
CA PHE A 42 2.32 -10.32 3.83
C PHE A 42 1.55 -9.55 2.74
N ASP A 43 1.82 -9.77 1.45
CA ASP A 43 1.17 -9.03 0.35
C ASP A 43 -0.36 -9.19 0.29
N ASN A 44 -0.89 -10.30 0.81
CA ASN A 44 -2.35 -10.57 0.86
C ASN A 44 -3.02 -10.01 2.13
N VAL A 45 -2.30 -9.23 2.94
CA VAL A 45 -2.80 -8.71 4.21
C VAL A 45 -3.39 -7.33 3.98
N SER A 46 -4.71 -7.22 4.10
CA SER A 46 -5.39 -5.93 4.01
C SER A 46 -5.12 -5.09 5.25
N ILE A 47 -4.77 -3.82 5.08
CA ILE A 47 -4.55 -2.84 6.15
C ILE A 47 -5.51 -1.66 5.91
N PRO A 48 -6.14 -1.07 6.94
CA PRO A 48 -6.99 0.11 6.76
C PRO A 48 -6.23 1.27 6.11
N ASN A 49 -6.87 1.98 5.19
CA ASN A 49 -6.26 3.10 4.48
C ASN A 49 -5.82 4.22 5.45
N GLU A 50 -6.53 4.40 6.56
CA GLU A 50 -6.17 5.35 7.61
C GLU A 50 -4.80 5.03 8.24
N VAL A 51 -4.48 3.75 8.45
CA VAL A 51 -3.17 3.34 8.98
C VAL A 51 -2.08 3.68 7.98
N VAL A 52 -2.33 3.39 6.69
CA VAL A 52 -1.41 3.73 5.59
C VAL A 52 -1.16 5.24 5.54
N ASN A 53 -2.23 6.06 5.58
CA ASN A 53 -2.11 7.51 5.63
C ASN A 53 -1.29 7.98 6.84
N ILE A 54 -1.52 7.42 8.03
CA ILE A 54 -0.76 7.75 9.23
C ILE A 54 0.74 7.45 9.05
N MET A 55 1.10 6.33 8.42
CA MET A 55 2.51 5.98 8.16
C MET A 55 3.19 7.06 7.31
N PHE A 56 2.54 7.51 6.24
CA PHE A 56 3.07 8.53 5.34
C PHE A 56 3.06 9.93 5.97
N ASP A 57 1.93 10.35 6.54
CA ASP A 57 1.74 11.70 7.06
C ASP A 57 2.64 12.01 8.27
N LYS A 58 2.91 11.00 9.10
CA LYS A 58 3.71 11.15 10.32
C LYS A 58 5.12 10.59 10.20
N ASP A 59 5.46 9.98 9.07
CA ASP A 59 6.74 9.31 8.82
C ASP A 59 7.10 8.26 9.90
N VAL A 60 6.14 7.41 10.23
CA VAL A 60 6.26 6.42 11.32
C VAL A 60 6.20 4.98 10.82
N SER A 61 6.74 4.05 11.61
CA SER A 61 6.60 2.61 11.36
C SER A 61 5.15 2.14 11.43
N GLN A 62 4.88 0.98 10.83
CA GLN A 62 3.55 0.37 10.78
C GLN A 62 2.98 0.09 12.18
N ILE A 63 3.82 -0.39 13.11
CA ILE A 63 3.40 -0.64 14.50
C ILE A 63 3.05 0.65 15.26
N ALA A 64 3.76 1.75 14.99
CA ALA A 64 3.43 3.06 15.53
C ALA A 64 2.15 3.64 14.89
N ALA A 65 1.94 3.42 13.60
CA ALA A 65 0.73 3.85 12.91
C ALA A 65 -0.52 3.17 13.48
N TRP A 66 -0.46 1.86 13.73
CA TRP A 66 -1.53 1.12 14.42
C TRP A 66 -1.80 1.65 15.83
N ARG A 67 -0.75 1.96 16.61
CA ARG A 67 -0.89 2.58 17.92
C ARG A 67 -1.68 3.89 17.85
N ILE A 68 -1.31 4.76 16.90
CA ILE A 68 -1.95 6.06 16.69
C ILE A 68 -3.39 5.89 16.20
N TYR A 69 -3.64 4.95 15.29
CA TYR A 69 -4.97 4.61 14.81
C TYR A 69 -5.90 4.14 15.95
N ARG A 70 -5.34 3.46 16.97
CA ARG A 70 -6.07 3.08 18.19
C ARG A 70 -6.12 4.18 19.27
N GLY A 71 -5.59 5.37 18.99
CA GLY A 71 -5.61 6.51 19.91
C GLY A 71 -4.73 6.31 21.14
N LEU A 72 -3.73 5.42 21.09
CA LEU A 72 -2.87 5.10 22.22
C LEU A 72 -1.61 5.98 22.21
N THR A 73 -1.21 6.44 23.40
CA THR A 73 0.13 7.00 23.58
C THR A 73 1.15 5.86 23.65
N GLN A 74 2.42 6.20 23.39
CA GLN A 74 3.51 5.23 23.52
C GLN A 74 3.62 4.68 24.96
N ALA A 75 3.41 5.52 25.97
CA ALA A 75 3.41 5.07 27.36
C ALA A 75 2.28 4.08 27.65
N GLN A 76 1.06 4.35 27.17
CA GLN A 76 -0.09 3.46 27.35
C GLN A 76 0.10 2.11 26.64
N ALA A 77 0.63 2.12 25.41
CA ALA A 77 0.89 0.88 24.68
C ALA A 77 2.02 0.06 25.33
N ALA A 78 3.07 0.73 25.82
CA ALA A 78 4.16 0.08 26.55
C ALA A 78 3.68 -0.54 27.87
N GLU A 79 2.83 0.17 28.62
CA GLU A 79 2.19 -0.33 29.84
C GLU A 79 1.36 -1.59 29.57
N LYS A 80 0.51 -1.57 28.53
CA LYS A 80 -0.27 -2.75 28.11
C LYS A 80 0.62 -3.92 27.67
N ALA A 81 1.79 -3.64 27.10
CA ALA A 81 2.78 -4.64 26.71
C ALA A 81 3.71 -5.06 27.87
N GLY A 82 3.62 -4.46 29.05
CA GLY A 82 4.53 -4.74 30.16
C GLY A 82 6.00 -4.40 29.88
N ILE A 83 6.27 -3.45 28.98
CA ILE A 83 7.61 -2.97 28.64
C ILE A 83 7.77 -1.48 28.97
N THR A 84 9.00 -0.98 28.90
CA THR A 84 9.25 0.45 29.08
C THR A 84 8.84 1.24 27.83
N GLN A 85 8.43 2.51 28.01
CA GLN A 85 8.18 3.41 26.88
C GLN A 85 9.40 3.52 25.96
N ALA A 86 10.61 3.55 26.53
CA ALA A 86 11.85 3.58 25.77
C ALA A 86 12.01 2.33 24.90
N ALA A 87 11.69 1.13 25.42
CA ALA A 87 11.71 -0.11 24.64
C ALA A 87 10.71 -0.05 23.48
N LEU A 88 9.47 0.41 23.72
CA LEU A 88 8.51 0.60 22.63
C LEU A 88 9.02 1.61 21.59
N SER A 89 9.70 2.68 22.01
CA SER A 89 10.32 3.61 21.07
C SER A 89 11.41 2.98 20.21
N GLN A 90 12.12 1.96 20.70
CA GLN A 90 13.07 1.20 19.86
C GLN A 90 12.32 0.36 18.83
N ILE A 91 11.24 -0.31 19.25
CA ILE A 91 10.39 -1.16 18.40
C ILE A 91 9.71 -0.33 17.31
N GLU A 92 9.29 0.90 17.63
CA GLU A 92 8.59 1.81 16.72
C GLU A 92 9.50 2.55 15.73
N ARG A 93 10.82 2.32 15.75
CA ARG A 93 11.73 2.98 14.80
C ARG A 93 11.34 2.69 13.35
N LYS A 94 11.56 3.67 12.47
CA LYS A 94 11.41 3.49 11.03
C LYS A 94 12.31 2.34 10.55
N ASN A 95 11.80 1.48 9.65
CA ASN A 95 12.47 0.27 9.16
C ASN A 95 12.76 -0.81 10.22
N SER A 96 12.18 -0.68 11.42
CA SER A 96 12.17 -1.75 12.42
C SER A 96 11.33 -2.91 11.90
N ARG A 97 11.91 -4.11 11.83
CA ARG A 97 11.18 -5.37 11.58
C ARG A 97 10.96 -6.07 12.93
N PRO A 98 9.82 -5.82 13.62
CA PRO A 98 9.55 -6.45 14.91
C PRO A 98 9.55 -7.97 14.79
N GLN A 99 10.06 -8.65 15.82
CA GLN A 99 10.04 -10.10 15.89
C GLN A 99 8.60 -10.64 15.89
N ALA A 100 8.42 -11.89 15.45
CA ALA A 100 7.10 -12.53 15.42
C ALA A 100 6.36 -12.43 16.76
N GLN A 101 7.06 -12.70 17.87
CA GLN A 101 6.52 -12.57 19.22
C GLN A 101 6.05 -11.14 19.55
N THR A 102 6.81 -10.13 19.12
CA THR A 102 6.42 -8.73 19.30
C THR A 102 5.17 -8.40 18.49
N ARG A 103 5.07 -8.89 17.25
CA ARG A 103 3.87 -8.70 16.42
C ARG A 103 2.64 -9.35 17.06
N GLU A 104 2.76 -10.58 17.55
CA GLU A 104 1.68 -11.28 18.26
C GLU A 104 1.23 -10.53 19.52
N GLN A 105 2.17 -10.00 20.28
CA GLN A 105 1.85 -9.25 21.49
C GLN A 105 1.09 -7.96 21.17
N PHE A 106 1.60 -7.16 20.23
CA PHE A 106 1.00 -5.87 19.89
C PHE A 106 -0.27 -5.99 19.06
N SER A 107 -0.44 -7.08 18.30
CA SER A 107 -1.68 -7.33 17.55
C SER A 107 -2.88 -7.49 18.47
N GLN A 108 -2.70 -8.12 19.63
CA GLN A 108 -3.73 -8.23 20.66
C GLN A 108 -4.05 -6.86 21.27
N ILE A 109 -3.03 -6.04 21.55
CA ILE A 109 -3.21 -4.69 22.12
C ILE A 109 -3.92 -3.76 21.13
N TYR A 110 -3.59 -3.88 19.84
CA TYR A 110 -4.15 -3.06 18.77
C TYR A 110 -5.34 -3.68 18.06
N ASN A 111 -5.82 -4.83 18.52
CA ASN A 111 -6.94 -5.57 17.92
C ASN A 111 -6.81 -5.68 16.39
N CYS A 112 -5.65 -6.15 15.93
CA CYS A 112 -5.32 -6.35 14.52
C CYS A 112 -4.69 -7.75 14.36
N LEU A 113 -4.36 -8.12 13.12
CA LEU A 113 -3.63 -9.35 12.83
C LEU A 113 -2.11 -9.11 13.01
N PRO A 114 -1.33 -10.08 13.51
CA PRO A 114 0.13 -9.98 13.58
C PRO A 114 0.78 -9.62 12.25
N GLU A 115 0.23 -10.16 11.15
CA GLU A 115 0.66 -9.93 9.78
C GLU A 115 0.50 -8.46 9.36
N GLN A 116 -0.49 -7.75 9.93
CA GLN A 116 -0.69 -6.31 9.69
C GLN A 116 0.34 -5.43 10.40
N LEU A 117 1.29 -6.01 11.15
CA LEU A 117 2.40 -5.31 11.82
C LEU A 117 3.76 -5.66 11.20
N ALA A 118 3.77 -6.44 10.11
CA ALA A 118 4.96 -6.81 9.38
C ALA A 118 5.28 -5.74 8.32
N GLY A 119 5.92 -4.66 8.76
CA GLY A 119 6.46 -3.60 7.89
C GLY A 119 7.97 -3.51 7.98
#